data_AF-A0A841T5A2-F1
#
_entry.id   AF-A0A841T5A2-F1
#
_cell.length_a   1.000
_cell.length_b   1.000
_cell.length_c   1.000
_cell.angle_alpha   90.00
_cell.angle_beta   90.00
_cell.angle_gamma   90.00
#
_symmetry.space_group_name_H-M   'P 1'
#
loop_
_entity.id
_entity.type
_entity.pdbx_description
1 polymer ?
#
loop_
_entity_poly.entity_id
_entity_poly.type
_entity_poly.pdbx_seq_one_letter_code
_entity_poly.pdbx_strand_id
1 'polypeptide(L)'
;MIALQMDLFPQATADEIKKTKSLLAEYRKMKVNVAEFEKEGIENLAPKKRMTYNAIAKAVQELERAVRLILDPEVRQIVEMRYIRGERHKVTVIRHSSMHPSTVDRKLQEGIESVANSLKLFEE
;
A
#
# COMPACT_ATOMS: atom_id res chain seq x y z
N MET A 1 29.33 -24.58 3.32
CA MET A 1 28.97 -23.15 3.20
C MET A 1 27.92 -23.05 2.12
N ILE A 2 26.67 -22.73 2.48
CA ILE A 2 25.62 -22.44 1.52
C ILE A 2 25.81 -20.97 1.14
N ALA A 3 26.05 -20.69 -0.13
CA ALA A 3 26.07 -19.33 -0.62
C ALA A 3 24.66 -18.75 -0.45
N LEU A 4 24.50 -17.76 0.44
CA LEU A 4 23.34 -16.88 0.40
C LEU A 4 23.47 -16.09 -0.91
N GLN A 5 22.75 -16.52 -1.93
CA GLN A 5 22.49 -15.68 -3.08
C GLN A 5 21.70 -14.48 -2.55
N MET A 6 22.38 -13.33 -2.43
CA MET A 6 21.72 -12.06 -2.16
C MET A 6 20.90 -11.75 -3.41
N ASP A 7 19.61 -12.06 -3.37
CA ASP A 7 18.70 -11.58 -4.40
C ASP A 7 18.71 -10.05 -4.35
N LEU A 8 19.19 -9.43 -5.42
CA LEU A 8 19.26 -7.96 -5.57
C LEU A 8 17.90 -7.28 -5.40
N PHE A 9 16.82 -8.04 -5.55
CA PHE A 9 15.44 -7.59 -5.41
C PHE A 9 14.66 -8.64 -4.61
N PRO A 10 14.53 -8.50 -3.27
CA PRO A 10 13.73 -9.41 -2.46
C PRO A 10 12.29 -9.46 -2.98
N GLN A 11 11.78 -10.67 -3.17
CA GLN A 11 10.38 -10.89 -3.51
C GLN A 11 9.54 -11.13 -2.25
N ALA A 12 8.37 -10.50 -2.21
CA ALA A 12 7.38 -10.72 -1.18
C ALA A 12 6.79 -12.12 -1.28
N THR A 13 6.70 -12.78 -0.15
CA THR A 13 6.01 -14.05 0.05
C THR A 13 4.49 -13.86 -0.05
N ALA A 14 3.75 -14.95 -0.22
CA ALA A 14 2.28 -14.91 -0.27
C ALA A 14 1.66 -14.27 0.99
N ASP A 15 2.26 -14.49 2.16
CA ASP A 15 1.80 -13.89 3.43
C ASP A 15 2.08 -12.39 3.49
N GLU A 16 3.25 -11.94 3.00
CA GLU A 16 3.59 -10.52 2.89
C GLU A 16 2.67 -9.80 1.89
N ILE A 17 2.32 -10.44 0.77
CA ILE A 17 1.35 -9.93 -0.22
C ILE A 17 -0.04 -9.81 0.42
N LYS A 18 -0.49 -10.83 1.17
CA LYS A 18 -1.78 -10.81 1.88
C LYS A 18 -1.82 -9.71 2.94
N LYS A 19 -0.76 -9.55 3.72
CA LYS A 19 -0.61 -8.47 4.71
C LYS A 19 -0.67 -7.10 4.04
N THR A 20 0.03 -6.94 2.91
CA THR A 20 0.02 -5.71 2.11
C THR A 20 -1.38 -5.37 1.61
N LYS A 21 -2.13 -6.36 1.12
CA LYS A 21 -3.54 -6.17 0.71
C LYS A 21 -4.39 -5.66 1.87
N SER A 22 -4.22 -6.20 3.07
CA SER A 22 -4.92 -5.72 4.27
C SER A 22 -4.52 -4.28 4.64
N LEU A 23 -3.23 -3.94 4.57
CA LEU A 23 -2.75 -2.58 4.83
C LEU A 23 -3.32 -1.57 3.81
N LEU A 24 -3.32 -1.91 2.53
CA LEU A 24 -3.93 -1.08 1.48
C LEU A 24 -5.43 -0.89 1.70
N ALA A 25 -6.15 -1.91 2.18
CA ALA A 25 -7.57 -1.80 2.49
C ALA A 25 -7.84 -0.83 3.66
N GLU A 26 -6.96 -0.80 4.67
CA GLU A 26 -7.05 0.09 5.83
C GLU A 26 -6.44 1.48 5.59
N TYR A 27 -5.79 1.72 4.44
CA TYR A 27 -5.07 2.96 4.12
C TYR A 27 -5.87 4.22 4.42
N ARG A 28 -7.13 4.29 3.97
CA ARG A 28 -8.00 5.47 4.17
C ARG A 28 -8.21 5.77 5.65
N LYS A 29 -8.41 4.72 6.47
CA LYS A 29 -8.58 4.86 7.91
C LYS A 29 -7.29 5.33 8.56
N MET A 30 -6.14 4.76 8.16
CA MET A 30 -4.83 5.22 8.62
C MET A 30 -4.60 6.70 8.28
N LYS A 31 -4.95 7.13 7.06
CA LYS A 31 -4.81 8.53 6.63
C LYS A 31 -5.68 9.48 7.46
N VAL A 32 -6.92 9.08 7.76
CA VAL A 32 -7.80 9.86 8.65
C VAL A 32 -7.23 9.95 10.07
N ASN A 33 -6.75 8.83 10.63
CA ASN A 33 -6.14 8.83 11.96
C ASN A 33 -4.93 9.77 12.04
N VAL A 34 -4.05 9.74 11.03
CA VAL A 34 -2.90 10.66 10.93
C VAL A 34 -3.37 12.10 10.95
N ALA A 35 -4.35 12.45 10.12
CA ALA A 35 -4.90 13.81 10.07
C ALA A 35 -5.54 14.25 11.41
N GLU A 36 -6.22 13.35 12.12
CA GLU A 36 -6.80 13.67 13.43
C GLU A 36 -5.72 13.89 14.50
N PHE A 37 -4.66 13.08 14.52
CA PHE A 37 -3.53 13.31 15.42
C PHE A 37 -2.79 14.62 15.12
N GLU A 38 -2.64 14.97 13.84
CA GLU A 38 -2.02 16.22 13.41
C GLU A 38 -2.83 17.45 13.83
N LYS A 39 -4.17 17.36 13.83
CA LYS A 39 -5.06 18.42 14.35
C LYS A 39 -4.96 18.60 15.87
N GLU A 40 -4.74 17.53 16.63
CA GLU A 40 -4.55 17.60 18.10
C GLU A 40 -3.21 18.27 18.47
N GLY A 41 -2.26 18.35 17.53
CA GLY A 41 -0.89 18.82 17.75
C GLY A 41 -0.01 17.69 18.28
N ILE A 42 0.93 17.23 17.46
CA ILE A 42 1.75 16.03 17.73
C ILE A 42 2.57 16.18 19.03
N GLU A 43 3.01 17.40 19.33
CA GLU A 43 3.75 17.77 20.53
C GLU A 43 2.94 17.62 21.82
N ASN A 44 1.60 17.68 21.72
CA ASN A 44 0.69 17.55 22.86
C ASN A 44 0.26 16.10 23.12
N LEU A 45 0.64 15.17 22.24
CA LEU A 45 0.27 13.77 22.37
C LEU A 45 1.06 13.11 23.49
N ALA A 46 0.33 12.39 24.37
CA ALA A 46 0.94 11.48 25.33
C ALA A 46 1.92 10.50 24.63
N PRO A 47 3.02 10.08 25.27
CA PRO A 47 4.07 9.29 24.62
C PRO A 47 3.56 8.07 23.84
N LYS A 48 2.60 7.32 24.41
CA LYS A 48 1.97 6.17 23.76
C LYS A 48 1.20 6.56 22.49
N LYS A 49 0.42 7.65 22.51
CA LYS A 49 -0.29 8.15 21.32
C LYS A 49 0.70 8.57 20.23
N ARG A 50 1.78 9.25 20.61
CA ARG A 50 2.83 9.70 19.68
C ARG A 50 3.55 8.53 18.99
N MET A 51 3.84 7.45 19.71
CA MET A 51 4.38 6.23 19.11
C MET A 51 3.42 5.62 18.08
N THR A 52 2.13 5.53 18.41
CA THR A 52 1.10 5.06 17.48
C THR A 52 1.00 5.95 16.25
N TYR A 53 1.00 7.28 16.43
CA TYR A 53 1.02 8.23 15.32
C TYR A 53 2.21 7.98 14.41
N ASN A 54 3.43 7.92 14.96
CA ASN A 54 4.65 7.71 14.17
C ASN A 54 4.59 6.41 13.35
N ALA A 55 4.09 5.32 13.94
CA ALA A 55 3.95 4.05 13.25
C ALA A 55 2.94 4.11 12.10
N ILE A 56 1.76 4.72 12.32
CA ILE A 56 0.74 4.85 11.29
C ILE A 56 1.20 5.82 10.19
N ALA A 57 1.78 6.96 10.56
CA ALA A 57 2.28 7.96 9.61
C ALA A 57 3.37 7.37 8.71
N LYS A 58 4.32 6.61 9.29
CA LYS A 58 5.34 5.87 8.54
C LYS A 58 4.70 4.89 7.55
N ALA A 59 3.77 4.04 8.01
CA ALA A 59 3.09 3.08 7.16
C ALA A 59 2.32 3.75 5.99
N VAL A 60 1.63 4.87 6.26
CA VAL A 60 0.96 5.67 5.23
C VAL A 60 1.95 6.18 4.18
N GLN A 61 3.07 6.76 4.61
CA GLN A 61 4.10 7.28 3.71
C GLN A 61 4.74 6.18 2.86
N GLU A 62 5.04 5.04 3.46
CA GLU A 62 5.62 3.88 2.77
C GLU A 62 4.65 3.29 1.74
N LEU A 63 3.37 3.16 2.08
CA LEU A 63 2.34 2.71 1.13
C LEU A 63 2.18 3.67 -0.05
N GLU A 64 2.10 4.98 0.21
CA GLU A 64 2.01 5.98 -0.86
C GLU A 64 3.25 5.95 -1.76
N ARG A 65 4.45 5.79 -1.18
CA ARG A 65 5.70 5.66 -1.94
C ARG A 65 5.71 4.39 -2.77
N ALA A 66 5.34 3.25 -2.19
CA ALA A 66 5.28 1.97 -2.87
C ALA A 66 4.31 1.99 -4.06
N VAL A 67 3.12 2.59 -3.90
CA VAL A 67 2.16 2.77 -5.01
C VAL A 67 2.74 3.64 -6.12
N ARG A 68 3.49 4.71 -5.79
CA ARG A 68 4.17 5.54 -6.81
C ARG A 68 5.25 4.79 -7.59
N LEU A 69 5.91 3.80 -6.96
CA LEU A 69 6.96 2.99 -7.59
C LEU A 69 6.42 1.91 -8.53
N ILE A 70 5.10 1.67 -8.58
CA ILE A 70 4.50 0.80 -9.59
C ILE A 70 4.84 1.35 -10.99
N LEU A 71 5.53 0.53 -11.78
CA LEU A 71 6.07 0.90 -13.09
C LEU A 71 4.99 0.98 -14.18
N ASP A 72 4.08 0.00 -14.22
CA ASP A 72 2.95 0.02 -15.16
C ASP A 72 1.94 1.10 -14.72
N PRO A 73 1.75 2.17 -15.51
CA PRO A 73 0.85 3.27 -15.14
C PRO A 73 -0.62 2.84 -15.04
N GLU A 74 -1.06 1.84 -15.81
CA GLU A 74 -2.43 1.33 -15.76
C GLU A 74 -2.66 0.54 -14.46
N VAL A 75 -1.70 -0.29 -14.07
CA VAL A 75 -1.72 -0.99 -12.77
C VAL A 75 -1.73 0.01 -11.63
N ARG A 76 -0.85 1.02 -11.67
CA ARG A 76 -0.79 2.09 -10.67
C ARG A 76 -2.13 2.81 -10.55
N GLN A 77 -2.73 3.19 -11.67
CA GLN A 77 -4.02 3.87 -11.69
C GLN A 77 -5.13 3.02 -11.07
N ILE A 78 -5.18 1.72 -11.37
CA ILE A 78 -6.16 0.78 -10.80
C ILE A 78 -6.00 0.69 -9.27
N VAL A 79 -4.76 0.55 -8.78
CA VAL A 79 -4.44 0.51 -7.34
C VAL A 79 -4.80 1.83 -6.65
N GLU A 80 -4.42 2.97 -7.24
CA GLU A 80 -4.73 4.29 -6.70
C GLU A 80 -6.23 4.52 -6.57
N MET A 81 -7.00 4.21 -7.61
CA MET A 81 -8.46 4.34 -7.53
C MET A 81 -9.04 3.45 -6.44
N ARG A 82 -8.60 2.19 -6.37
CA ARG A 82 -9.17 1.22 -5.43
C ARG A 82 -8.84 1.55 -3.98
N TYR A 83 -7.60 1.91 -3.68
CA TYR A 83 -7.10 2.01 -2.31
C TYR A 83 -6.82 3.43 -1.85
N ILE A 84 -6.14 4.25 -2.68
CA ILE A 84 -5.76 5.61 -2.30
C ILE A 84 -6.98 6.54 -2.31
N ARG A 85 -7.77 6.48 -3.38
CA ARG A 85 -9.05 7.21 -3.49
C ARG A 85 -10.17 6.50 -2.74
N GLY A 86 -10.05 5.18 -2.55
CA GLY A 86 -11.03 4.36 -1.82
C GLY A 86 -12.29 4.04 -2.64
N GLU A 87 -12.20 4.06 -3.96
CA GLU A 87 -13.33 3.71 -4.83
C GLU A 87 -13.70 2.23 -4.66
N ARG A 88 -15.00 1.93 -4.79
CA ARG A 88 -15.47 0.54 -4.73
C ARG A 88 -14.93 -0.23 -5.93
N HIS A 89 -14.61 -1.52 -5.75
CA HIS A 89 -14.12 -2.38 -6.82
C HIS A 89 -15.01 -2.33 -8.08
N LYS A 90 -16.34 -2.36 -7.90
CA LYS A 90 -17.30 -2.20 -9.02
C LYS A 90 -17.08 -0.90 -9.81
N VAL A 91 -16.76 0.20 -9.14
CA VAL A 91 -16.48 1.49 -9.79
C VAL A 91 -15.15 1.42 -10.54
N THR A 92 -14.13 0.80 -9.95
CA THR A 92 -12.84 0.55 -10.60
C THR A 92 -13.01 -0.21 -11.92
N VAL A 93 -13.82 -1.28 -11.92
CA VAL A 93 -14.15 -2.08 -13.11
C VAL A 93 -14.91 -1.26 -14.15
N ILE A 94 -15.93 -0.49 -13.73
CA ILE A 94 -16.71 0.36 -14.66
C ILE A 94 -15.84 1.41 -15.34
N ARG A 95 -14.89 2.02 -14.61
CA ARG A 95 -13.95 3.01 -15.17
C ARG A 95 -12.96 2.41 -16.16
N HIS A 96 -12.76 1.09 -16.12
CA HIS A 96 -11.90 0.33 -17.03
C HIS A 96 -12.75 -0.62 -17.89
N SER A 97 -13.90 -0.15 -18.39
CA SER A 97 -14.84 -0.98 -19.15
C SER A 97 -14.30 -1.49 -20.50
N SER A 98 -13.18 -0.94 -20.99
CA SER A 98 -12.46 -1.43 -22.17
C SER A 98 -11.76 -2.77 -21.94
N MET A 99 -11.60 -3.20 -20.68
CA MET A 99 -11.01 -4.48 -20.31
C MET A 99 -12.01 -5.38 -19.58
N HIS A 100 -11.80 -6.69 -19.67
CA HIS A 100 -12.63 -7.66 -18.95
C HIS A 100 -12.40 -7.50 -17.43
N PRO A 101 -13.43 -7.69 -16.56
CA PRO A 101 -13.26 -7.56 -15.11
C PRO A 101 -12.11 -8.39 -14.53
N SER A 102 -11.89 -9.60 -15.05
CA SER A 102 -10.75 -10.43 -14.63
C SER A 102 -9.38 -9.83 -14.97
N THR A 103 -9.29 -9.00 -16.01
CA THR A 103 -8.08 -8.24 -16.33
C THR A 103 -7.82 -7.16 -15.29
N VAL A 104 -8.88 -6.49 -14.82
CA VAL A 104 -8.79 -5.52 -13.71
C VAL A 104 -8.33 -6.22 -12.44
N ASP A 105 -8.89 -7.39 -12.13
CA ASP A 105 -8.50 -8.18 -10.95
C ASP A 105 -7.04 -8.63 -11.00
N ARG A 106 -6.58 -9.13 -12.16
CA ARG A 106 -5.17 -9.47 -12.37
C ARG A 106 -4.26 -8.26 -12.16
N LYS A 107 -4.57 -7.12 -12.77
CA LYS A 107 -3.78 -5.90 -12.61
C LYS A 107 -3.79 -5.39 -11.17
N LEU A 108 -4.91 -5.51 -10.47
CA LEU A 108 -4.97 -5.16 -9.05
C LEU A 108 -4.05 -6.07 -8.23
N GLN A 109 -4.02 -7.36 -8.52
CA GLN A 109 -3.14 -8.33 -7.87
C GLN A 109 -1.65 -8.02 -8.15
N GLU A 110 -1.28 -7.77 -9.41
CA GLU A 110 0.07 -7.34 -9.80
C GLU A 110 0.51 -6.07 -9.07
N GLY A 111 -0.41 -5.11 -8.92
CA GLY A 111 -0.16 -3.90 -8.17
C GLY A 111 0.08 -4.14 -6.68
N ILE A 112 -0.70 -5.04 -6.04
CA ILE A 112 -0.50 -5.41 -4.64
C ILE A 112 0.87 -6.10 -4.45
N GLU A 113 1.26 -6.98 -5.37
CA GLU A 113 2.56 -7.65 -5.36
C GLU A 113 3.71 -6.65 -5.51
N SER A 114 3.59 -5.70 -6.43
CA SER A 114 4.58 -4.62 -6.62
C SER A 114 4.74 -3.74 -5.37
N VAL A 115 3.63 -3.43 -4.69
CA VAL A 115 3.65 -2.72 -3.41
C VAL A 115 4.33 -3.56 -2.33
N ALA A 116 4.01 -4.85 -2.23
CA ALA A 116 4.60 -5.75 -1.23
C ALA A 116 6.12 -5.86 -1.41
N ASN A 117 6.59 -6.01 -2.64
CA ASN A 117 8.02 -6.02 -2.96
C ASN A 117 8.70 -4.70 -2.56
N SER A 118 8.04 -3.57 -2.83
CA SER A 118 8.57 -2.25 -2.47
C SER A 118 8.65 -2.05 -0.95
N LEU A 119 7.64 -2.50 -0.21
CA LEU A 119 7.66 -2.44 1.25
C LEU A 119 8.76 -3.31 1.84
N LYS A 120 8.97 -4.51 1.30
CA LYS A 120 10.05 -5.41 1.72
C LYS A 120 11.43 -4.75 1.57
N LEU A 121 11.64 -4.04 0.46
CA LEU A 121 12.85 -3.23 0.24
C LEU A 121 13.03 -2.07 1.22
N PHE A 122 11.98 -1.61 1.91
CA PHE A 122 12.06 -0.53 2.90
C PHE A 122 12.28 -1.04 4.33
N GLU A 123 12.02 -2.33 4.57
CA GLU A 123 12.23 -2.99 5.86
C GLU A 123 13.71 -3.44 6.05
N GLU A 124 14.48 -3.52 4.97
CA GLU A 124 15.94 -3.73 4.94
C GLU A 124 16.74 -2.47 5.32
#